data_AF-A0A970SU38-F1
#
_entry.id   AF-A0A970SU38-F1
#
_cell.length_a   1.000
_cell.length_b   1.000
_cell.length_c   1.000
_cell.angle_alpha   90.00
_cell.angle_beta   90.00
_cell.angle_gamma   90.00
#
_symmetry.space_group_name_H-M   'P 1'
#
loop_
_entity.id
_entity.type
_entity.pdbx_description
1 polymer ?
#
loop_
_entity_poly.entity_id
_entity_poly.type
_entity_poly.pdbx_seq_one_letter_code
_entity_poly.pdbx_strand_id
1 'polypeptide(L)' 'MEYKQEDFLMLSGIQHFAFCRRQWALIHIENQWAENLRTVEGKILHERAHDKKFTEKRGDVIIARGMPVFSSTLGINGVC' A
#
# COMPACT_ATOMS: atom_id res chain seq x y z
N MET A 1 -3.38 16.98 17.52
CA MET A 1 -3.16 15.73 18.27
C MET A 1 -2.64 14.74 17.26
N GLU A 2 -1.44 14.21 17.45
CA GLU A 2 -0.87 13.21 16.53
C GLU A 2 -1.29 11.81 16.95
N TYR A 3 -1.54 10.93 15.96
CA TYR A 3 -1.84 9.52 16.20
C TYR A 3 -0.60 8.78 16.66
N LYS A 4 -0.78 7.75 17.50
CA LYS A 4 0.31 6.83 17.80
C LYS A 4 0.52 5.89 16.62
N GLN A 5 1.75 5.42 16.43
CA GLN A 5 2.10 4.55 15.32
C GLN A 5 1.34 3.22 15.35
N GLU A 6 1.02 2.70 16.53
CA GLU A 6 0.18 1.50 16.73
C GLU A 6 -1.25 1.66 16.21
N ASP A 7 -1.72 2.91 16.09
CA ASP A 7 -3.05 3.25 15.59
C ASP A 7 -3.06 3.57 14.09
N PHE A 8 -1.91 3.48 13.39
CA PHE A 8 -1.83 3.83 11.98
C PHE A 8 -2.59 2.83 11.11
N LEU A 9 -3.44 3.36 10.23
CA LEU A 9 -4.13 2.57 9.23
C LEU A 9 -3.29 2.46 7.95
N MET A 10 -3.37 1.30 7.29
CA MET A 10 -2.74 1.13 5.99
C MET A 10 -3.43 1.98 4.93
N LEU A 11 -2.65 2.77 4.18
CA LEU A 11 -3.11 3.60 3.08
C LEU A 11 -3.85 2.76 2.02
N SER A 12 -3.36 1.55 1.72
CA SER A 12 -4.02 0.61 0.82
C SER A 12 -5.41 0.18 1.31
N GLY A 13 -5.61 0.11 2.62
CA GLY A 13 -6.90 -0.25 3.23
C GLY A 13 -7.99 0.78 2.94
N ILE A 14 -7.66 2.05 2.73
CA ILE A 14 -8.64 3.11 2.45
C ILE A 14 -9.39 2.82 1.15
N GLN A 15 -8.70 2.34 0.11
CA GLN A 15 -9.30 2.00 -1.17
C GLN A 15 -10.27 0.82 -1.06
N HIS A 16 -9.90 -0.22 -0.30
CA HIS A 16 -10.79 -1.35 -0.03
C HIS A 16 -12.04 -0.94 0.76
N PHE A 17 -11.89 -0.07 1.76
CA PHE A 17 -13.01 0.42 2.56
C PHE A 17 -13.98 1.25 1.72
N ALA A 18 -13.45 2.18 0.91
CA ALA A 18 -14.24 3.01 0.01
C ALA A 18 -14.99 2.19 -1.05
N PHE A 19 -14.39 1.11 -1.54
CA PHE A 19 -15.03 0.19 -2.48
C PHE A 19 -16.13 -0.65 -1.82
N CYS A 20 -15.82 -1.36 -0.74
CA CYS A 20 -16.78 -2.17 0.00
C CYS A 20 -16.32 -2.45 1.43
N ARG A 21 -17.05 -1.93 2.41
CA ARG A 21 -16.79 -2.14 3.85
C ARG A 21 -16.76 -3.62 4.25
N ARG A 22 -17.61 -4.46 3.64
CA ARG A 22 -17.60 -5.92 3.87
C ARG A 22 -16.32 -6.55 3.34
N GLN A 23 -15.87 -6.17 2.15
CA GLN A 23 -14.61 -6.65 1.60
C GLN A 23 -13.44 -6.22 2.49
N TRP A 24 -13.41 -4.95 2.91
CA TRP A 24 -12.39 -4.45 3.84
C TRP A 24 -12.33 -5.26 5.14
N ALA A 25 -13.48 -5.57 5.76
CA ALA A 25 -13.53 -6.38 6.97
C ALA A 25 -13.01 -7.82 6.73
N LEU A 26 -13.40 -8.45 5.61
CA LEU A 26 -12.88 -9.76 5.24
C LEU A 26 -11.35 -9.75 5.12
N ILE A 27 -10.79 -8.73 4.46
CA ILE A 27 -9.34 -8.61 4.23
C ILE A 27 -8.59 -8.30 5.52
N HIS A 28 -9.01 -7.29 6.27
CA HIS A 28 -8.21 -6.70 7.35
C HIS A 28 -8.58 -7.17 8.75
N ILE A 29 -9.80 -7.68 8.97
CA ILE A 29 -10.23 -8.22 10.27
C ILE A 29 -10.17 -9.75 10.23
N GLU A 30 -10.78 -10.36 9.20
CA GLU A 30 -10.89 -11.82 9.11
C GLU A 30 -9.70 -12.49 8.40
N ASN A 31 -8.78 -11.70 7.84
CA ASN A 31 -7.62 -12.17 7.07
C ASN A 31 -8.00 -13.13 5.92
N GLN A 32 -9.15 -12.88 5.29
CA GLN A 32 -9.67 -13.62 4.16
C GLN A 32 -9.34 -12.88 2.86
N TRP A 33 -8.47 -13.47 2.05
CA TRP A 33 -8.16 -13.00 0.71
C TRP A 33 -8.01 -14.18 -0.25
N ALA A 34 -8.64 -14.05 -1.42
CA ALA A 34 -8.49 -15.00 -2.51
C ALA A 34 -8.04 -14.25 -3.75
N GLU A 35 -6.90 -14.66 -4.29
CA GLU A 35 -6.41 -14.14 -5.57
C GLU A 35 -7.36 -14.55 -6.69
N ASN A 36 -7.55 -13.64 -7.65
CA ASN A 36 -8.24 -13.91 -8.91
C ASN A 36 -7.35 -13.47 -10.07
N LEU A 37 -7.80 -13.71 -11.31
CA LEU A 37 -7.03 -13.36 -12.50
C LEU A 37 -6.59 -11.89 -12.50
N ARG A 38 -7.47 -10.96 -12.13
CA ARG A 38 -7.18 -9.52 -12.17
C ARG A 38 -6.17 -9.09 -11.10
N THR A 39 -6.23 -9.68 -9.91
CA THR A 39 -5.26 -9.36 -8.85
C THR A 39 -3.88 -9.93 -9.19
N VAL A 40 -3.82 -11.11 -9.81
CA VAL A 40 -2.57 -11.71 -10.31
C VAL A 40 -1.98 -10.91 -11.48
N GLU A 41 -2.77 -10.55 -12.47
CA GLU A 41 -2.34 -9.70 -13.60
C GLU A 41 -1.80 -8.36 -13.09
N GLY A 42 -2.51 -7.72 -12.15
CA GLY A 42 -2.07 -6.49 -11.52
C GLY A 42 -0.75 -6.65 -10.78
N LYS A 43 -0.58 -7.75 -10.04
CA LYS A 43 0.68 -8.06 -9.35
C LYS A 43 1.86 -8.18 -10.31
N ILE A 44 1.70 -8.92 -11.42
CA ILE A 44 2.73 -9.09 -12.46
C ILE A 44 3.08 -7.74 -13.09
N LEU A 45 2.07 -6.94 -13.44
CA LEU A 45 2.29 -5.60 -14.01
C LEU A 45 3.08 -4.68 -13.07
N HIS A 46 2.82 -4.79 -11.76
CA HIS A 46 3.46 -3.97 -10.74
C HIS A 46 4.82 -4.50 -10.24
N GLU A 47 5.33 -5.64 -10.71
CA GLU A 47 6.59 -6.22 -10.21
C GLU A 47 7.76 -5.21 -10.26
N ARG A 48 7.90 -4.50 -11.38
CA ARG A 48 8.95 -3.47 -11.52
C ARG A 48 8.71 -2.26 -10.64
N ALA A 49 7.44 -1.87 -10.44
CA ALA A 49 7.08 -0.73 -9.60
C ALA A 49 7.30 -1.02 -8.10
N HIS A 50 7.23 -2.29 -7.70
CA HIS A 50 7.45 -2.73 -6.33
C HIS A 50 8.88 -3.26 -6.07
N ASP A 51 9.77 -3.21 -7.05
CA ASP A 51 11.16 -3.61 -6.86
C ASP A 51 11.95 -2.57 -6.06
N LYS A 52 12.02 -2.78 -4.74
CA LYS A 52 12.75 -1.94 -3.78
C LYS A 52 14.26 -1.87 -4.05
N LYS A 53 14.82 -2.83 -4.79
CA LYS A 53 16.26 -2.85 -5.12
C LYS A 53 16.58 -1.98 -6.33
N PHE A 54 15.57 -1.54 -7.07
CA PHE A 54 15.74 -0.79 -8.30
C PHE A 54 15.53 0.71 -8.08
N THR A 55 16.62 1.39 -7.69
CA THR A 55 16.69 2.85 -7.63
C THR A 55 17.43 3.37 -8.86
N GLU A 56 16.85 4.34 -9.54
CA GLU A 56 17.39 4.91 -10.78
C GLU A 56 17.68 6.40 -10.58
N LYS A 57 18.83 6.89 -11.05
CA LYS A 57 19.16 8.32 -11.08
C LYS A 57 19.23 8.79 -12.53
N ARG A 58 18.44 9.80 -12.88
CA ARG A 58 18.41 10.44 -14.21
C ARG A 58 18.75 11.92 -14.06
N GLY A 59 20.01 12.27 -14.31
CA GLY A 59 20.50 13.62 -14.00
C GLY A 59 20.32 13.93 -12.52
N ASP A 60 19.51 14.95 -12.20
CA ASP A 60 19.22 15.37 -10.83
C ASP A 60 17.99 14.68 -10.22
N VAL A 61 17.30 13.80 -10.96
CA VAL A 61 16.10 13.08 -10.50
C VAL A 61 16.47 11.71 -9.95
N ILE A 62 16.04 11.39 -8.74
CA ILE A 62 16.12 10.05 -8.14
C ILE A 62 14.73 9.42 -8.14
N ILE A 63 14.63 8.24 -8.75
CA ILE A 63 13.42 7.42 -8.78
C ILE A 63 13.64 6.26 -7.82
N ALA A 64 13.07 6.37 -6.62
CA ALA A 64 12.98 5.29 -5.66
C ALA A 64 11.60 4.61 -5.77
N ARG A 65 11.56 3.32 -5.43
CA ARG A 65 10.37 2.48 -5.52
C ARG A 65 10.17 1.70 -4.23
N GLY A 66 8.93 1.53 -3.81
CA GLY A 66 8.60 0.82 -2.58
C GLY A 66 9.12 1.52 -1.31
N MET A 67 9.18 2.85 -1.33
CA MET A 67 9.57 3.70 -0.21
C MET A 67 8.49 3.64 0.88
N PRO A 68 8.83 3.29 2.13
CA PRO A 68 7.90 3.39 3.24
C PRO A 68 7.52 4.85 3.49
N VAL A 69 6.23 5.13 3.61
CA VAL A 69 5.69 6.45 3.92
C VAL A 69 4.75 6.38 5.11
N PHE A 70 4.68 7.45 5.89
CA PHE A 70 3.75 7.56 7.01
C PHE A 70 3.39 9.03 7.29
N SER A 71 2.28 9.24 8.00
CA SER A 71 1.87 10.54 8.51
C SER A 71 1.26 10.37 9.89
N SER A 72 1.91 10.94 10.92
CA SER A 72 1.39 10.93 12.30
C SER A 72 0.18 11.84 12.47
N THR A 73 0.09 12.91 11.68
CA THR A 73 -1.08 13.81 11.66
C THR A 73 -2.32 13.13 11.11
N LEU A 74 -2.17 12.33 10.04
CA LEU A 74 -3.29 11.62 9.41
C LEU A 74 -3.52 10.22 9.97
N GLY A 75 -2.57 9.67 10.73
CA GLY A 75 -2.66 8.32 11.29
C GLY A 75 -2.60 7.22 10.24
N ILE A 76 -1.76 7.38 9.21
CA ILE A 76 -1.66 6.42 8.09
C ILE A 76 -0.22 6.01 7.79
N ASN A 77 -0.03 4.78 7.30
CA ASN A 77 1.24 4.29 6.76
C ASN A 77 1.04 3.52 5.44
N GLY A 78 2.11 3.33 4.69
CA GLY A 78 2.05 2.59 3.45
C GLY A 78 3.40 2.49 2.75
N VAL A 79 3.34 2.09 1.48
CA VAL A 79 4.49 1.92 0.60
C VAL A 79 4.16 2.62 -0.72
N CYS A 80 5.06 3.47 -1.19
CA CYS A 80 4.97 4.22 -2.45
C CYS A 80 6.05 3.79 -3.45
#